data_AF-A0A227JDC4-F1
#
_entry.id   AF-A0A227JDC4-F1
#
_cell.length_a   1.000
_cell.length_b   1.000
_cell.length_c   1.000
_cell.angle_alpha   90.00
_cell.angle_beta   90.00
_cell.angle_gamma   90.00
#
_symmetry.space_group_name_H-M   'P 1'
#
loop_
_entity.id
_entity.type
_entity.pdbx_description
1 polymer ?
#
loop_
_entity_poly.entity_id
_entity_poly.type
_entity_poly.pdbx_seq_one_letter_code
_entity_poly.pdbx_strand_id
1 'polypeptide(L)' 'MSTDFKPAEFVQTMINVGEAKTNTSTRDLLLRGTMAGIILSLAVVVAITAMVQTGIGLVGALVFPVGFVILSVMG' A
#
# COMPACT_ATOMS: atom_id res chain seq x y z
N MET A 1 -6.39 -23.73 20.01
CA MET A 1 -6.33 -23.64 18.53
C MET A 1 -7.20 -22.46 18.15
N SER A 2 -6.60 -21.27 18.11
CA SER A 2 -7.29 -20.00 17.92
C SER A 2 -7.83 -19.91 16.50
N THR A 3 -9.14 -19.68 16.39
CA THR A 3 -9.82 -19.38 15.13
C THR A 3 -9.51 -17.92 14.78
N ASP A 4 -8.27 -17.64 14.36
CA ASP A 4 -7.72 -16.28 14.16
C ASP A 4 -8.30 -15.51 12.96
N PHE A 5 -9.24 -16.10 12.24
CA PHE A 5 -10.08 -15.42 11.27
C PHE A 5 -11.53 -15.50 11.73
N LYS A 6 -12.04 -14.38 12.25
CA LYS A 6 -13.48 -14.15 12.41
C LYS A 6 -13.92 -13.27 11.24
N PRO A 7 -14.50 -13.85 10.18
CA PRO A 7 -14.86 -13.08 8.97
C PRO A 7 -15.79 -11.91 9.29
N ALA A 8 -16.66 -12.06 10.28
CA ALA A 8 -17.56 -11.00 10.74
C ALA A 8 -16.81 -9.79 11.33
N GLU A 9 -15.79 -9.99 12.17
CA GLU A 9 -14.98 -8.90 12.74
C GLU A 9 -14.08 -8.24 11.67
N PHE A 10 -13.57 -9.02 10.71
CA PHE A 10 -12.81 -8.49 9.59
C PHE A 10 -13.65 -7.59 8.69
N VAL A 11 -14.85 -8.04 8.32
CA VAL A 11 -15.81 -7.25 7.53
C VAL A 11 -16.18 -5.96 8.27
N GLN A 12 -16.45 -6.04 9.58
CA GLN A 12 -16.75 -4.85 10.38
C GLN A 12 -15.58 -3.86 10.39
N THR A 13 -14.34 -4.36 10.50
CA THR A 13 -13.15 -3.51 10.45
C THR A 13 -13.00 -2.83 9.09
N MET A 14 -13.23 -3.54 7.99
CA MET A 14 -13.21 -2.95 6.64
C MET A 14 -14.27 -1.85 6.47
N ILE A 15 -15.47 -2.06 7.02
CA ILE A 15 -16.56 -1.06 7.00
C ILE A 15 -16.13 0.20 7.78
N ASN A 16 -15.60 0.04 9.00
CA ASN A 16 -15.18 1.16 9.85
C ASN A 16 -14.04 1.97 9.19
N VAL A 17 -13.09 1.31 8.53
CA VAL A 17 -12.02 1.98 7.77
C VAL A 17 -12.59 2.73 6.57
N GLY A 18 -13.60 2.18 5.90
CA GLY A 18 -14.31 2.85 4.80
C GLY A 18 -15.02 4.12 5.25
N GLU A 19 -15.77 4.06 6.35
CA GLU A 19 -16.45 5.22 6.94
C GLU A 19 -15.46 6.33 7.32
N ALA A 20 -14.35 5.97 7.96
CA ALA A 20 -13.30 6.93 8.32
C ALA A 20 -12.69 7.63 7.08
N LYS A 21 -12.49 6.89 5.98
CA LYS A 21 -12.01 7.48 4.72
C LYS A 21 -13.01 8.46 4.12
N THR A 22 -14.31 8.18 4.16
CA THR A 22 -15.34 9.10 3.65
C THR A 22 -15.49 10.36 4.49
N ASN A 23 -15.21 10.28 5.80
CA ASN A 23 -15.23 11.43 6.71
C ASN A 23 -13.95 12.28 6.66
N THR A 24 -12.95 11.88 5.87
CA THR A 24 -11.71 12.65 5.70
C THR A 24 -11.96 13.90 4.84
N SER A 25 -11.43 15.06 5.26
CA SER A 25 -11.54 16.30 4.49
C SER A 25 -10.96 16.15 3.09
N THR A 26 -11.65 16.67 2.07
CA THR A 26 -11.25 16.56 0.64
C THR A 26 -9.83 17.06 0.37
N ARG A 27 -9.38 18.09 1.09
CA ARG A 27 -7.99 18.59 0.97
C ARG A 27 -6.97 17.60 1.51
N ASP A 28 -7.24 17.02 2.68
CA ASP A 28 -6.35 16.03 3.31
C ASP A 28 -6.33 14.73 2.49
N LEU A 29 -7.50 14.33 1.93
CA LEU A 29 -7.60 13.20 1.01
C LEU A 29 -6.70 13.38 -0.22
N LEU A 30 -6.75 14.55 -0.87
CA LEU A 30 -5.95 14.83 -2.07
C LEU A 30 -4.46 14.85 -1.75
N LEU A 31 -4.06 15.47 -0.63
CA LEU A 31 -2.67 15.54 -0.21
C LEU A 31 -2.13 14.15 0.15
N ARG A 32 -2.84 13.38 0.97
CA ARG A 32 -2.42 12.02 1.32
C ARG A 32 -2.40 11.09 0.10
N GLY A 33 -3.39 11.20 -0.78
CA GLY A 33 -3.45 10.44 -2.03
C GLY A 33 -2.27 10.72 -2.96
N THR A 34 -1.91 11.99 -3.12
CA THR A 34 -0.74 12.39 -3.93
C THR A 34 0.58 11.95 -3.29
N MET A 35 0.74 12.08 -1.96
CA MET A 35 1.91 11.57 -1.24
C MET A 35 2.07 10.06 -1.39
N ALA A 36 0.99 9.29 -1.24
CA ALA A 36 0.99 7.85 -1.45
C ALA A 36 1.38 7.49 -2.90
N GLY A 37 0.85 8.23 -3.88
CA GLY A 37 1.19 8.04 -5.30
C GLY A 37 2.66 8.31 -5.62
N ILE A 38 3.25 9.35 -5.02
CA ILE A 38 4.68 9.68 -5.20
C ILE A 38 5.55 8.53 -4.68
N ILE A 39 5.25 8.02 -3.48
CA ILE A 39 6.02 6.92 -2.87
C ILE A 39 5.92 5.65 -3.72
N LEU A 40 4.72 5.30 -4.19
CA LEU A 40 4.52 4.13 -5.06
C LEU A 40 5.30 4.28 -6.37
N SER A 41 5.31 5.49 -6.95
CA SER A 41 6.04 5.77 -8.19
C SER A 41 7.55 5.60 -8.00
N LEU A 42 8.10 6.07 -6.89
CA LEU A 42 9.51 5.87 -6.55
C LEU A 42 9.85 4.39 -6.36
N ALA A 43 8.98 3.61 -5.69
CA ALA A 43 9.17 2.17 -5.53
C ALA A 43 9.19 1.43 -6.89
N VAL A 44 8.34 1.83 -7.83
CA VAL A 44 8.33 1.29 -9.20
C VAL A 44 9.63 1.60 -9.94
N VAL A 45 10.13 2.83 -9.84
CA VAL A 45 11.40 3.21 -10.47
C VAL A 45 12.54 2.34 -9.94
N VAL A 46 12.62 2.14 -8.63
CA VAL A 46 13.65 1.28 -8.01
C VAL A 46 13.50 -0.18 -8.45
N ALA A 47 12.27 -0.70 -8.54
CA ALA A 47 12.01 -2.06 -9.04
C ALA A 47 12.45 -2.23 -10.51
N ILE A 48 12.15 -1.25 -11.37
CA ILE A 48 12.58 -1.25 -12.77
C ILE A 48 14.10 -1.17 -12.86
N THR A 49 14.74 -0.30 -12.10
CA THR A 49 16.21 -0.21 -12.06
C THR A 49 16.83 -1.54 -11.64
N ALA A 50 16.29 -2.22 -10.63
CA ALA A 50 16.78 -3.53 -10.20
C ALA A 50 16.60 -4.61 -11.29
N MET A 51 15.49 -4.59 -12.04
CA MET A 51 15.31 -5.50 -13.20
C MET A 51 16.34 -5.23 -14.29
N VAL A 52 16.54 -3.96 -14.65
CA VAL A 52 17.45 -3.59 -15.75
C VAL A 52 18.90 -3.85 -15.39
N GLN A 53 19.31 -3.63 -14.14
CA GLN A 53 20.67 -3.90 -13.68
C GLN A 53 20.99 -5.39 -13.58
N THR A 54 20.04 -6.21 -13.17
CA THR A 54 20.26 -7.66 -12.99
C THR A 54 19.94 -8.48 -14.24
N GLY A 55 19.15 -7.93 -15.17
CA GLY A 55 18.59 -8.68 -16.30
C GLY A 55 17.53 -9.71 -15.91
N ILE A 56 17.15 -9.77 -14.62
CA ILE A 56 16.25 -10.77 -14.07
C ILE A 56 14.98 -10.09 -13.55
N GLY A 57 13.85 -10.33 -14.21
CA GLY A 57 12.55 -9.75 -13.83
C GLY A 57 12.11 -10.10 -12.39
N LEU A 58 12.54 -11.25 -11.87
CA LEU A 58 12.25 -11.69 -10.50
C LEU A 58 12.79 -10.72 -9.45
N VAL A 59 13.95 -10.10 -9.69
CA VAL A 59 14.56 -9.18 -8.72
C VAL A 59 13.69 -7.92 -8.57
N GLY A 60 13.14 -7.40 -9.66
CA GLY A 60 12.16 -6.30 -9.58
C GLY A 60 10.89 -6.68 -8.84
N ALA A 61 10.37 -7.89 -9.09
CA ALA A 61 9.18 -8.39 -8.43
C ALA A 61 9.36 -8.52 -6.90
N LEU A 62 10.57 -8.81 -6.42
CA LEU A 62 10.90 -8.84 -4.99
C LEU A 62 11.04 -7.45 -4.38
N VAL A 63 11.47 -6.45 -5.17
CA VAL A 63 11.71 -5.08 -4.70
C VAL A 63 10.42 -4.25 -4.70
N PHE A 64 9.51 -4.47 -5.64
CA PHE A 64 8.25 -3.72 -5.76
C PHE A 64 7.37 -3.69 -4.49
N PRO A 65 7.17 -4.80 -3.73
CA PRO A 65 6.35 -4.83 -2.53
C PRO A 65 6.84 -3.89 -1.42
N VAL A 66 8.10 -3.47 -1.43
CA VAL A 66 8.66 -2.53 -0.44
C VAL A 66 7.87 -1.22 -0.43
N GLY A 67 7.42 -0.75 -1.60
CA GLY A 67 6.56 0.44 -1.69
C GLY A 67 5.24 0.28 -0.94
N PHE A 68 4.61 -0.90 -1.07
CA PHE A 68 3.35 -1.19 -0.36
C PHE A 68 3.54 -1.30 1.15
N VAL A 69 4.66 -1.82 1.63
CA VAL A 69 4.97 -1.85 3.06
C VAL A 69 5.06 -0.44 3.62
N ILE A 70 5.73 0.48 2.91
CA ILE A 70 5.82 1.89 3.31
C ILE A 70 4.43 2.52 3.37
N LEU A 71 3.60 2.30 2.36
CA LEU A 71 2.22 2.82 2.34
C LEU A 71 1.37 2.24 3.48
N SER A 72 1.52 0.96 3.79
CA SER A 72 0.78 0.31 4.87
C SER A 72 1.10 0.88 6.25
N VAL A 73 2.29 1.46 6.45
CA VAL A 73 2.70 2.07 7.71
C VAL A 73 2.24 3.54 7.82
N MET A 74 1.99 4.20 6.69
CA MET A 74 1.58 5.61 6.65
C MET A 74 0.10 5.84 6.99
N GLY A 75 -0.73 4.79 6.96
CA GLY A 75 -2.17 4.86 7.28
C GLY A 75 -2.97 5.60 6.21
#